data_AF-A0A817SB92-F1
#
_entry.id   AF-A0A817SB92-F1
#
_cell.length_a   1.000
_cell.length_b   1.000
_cell.length_c   1.000
_cell.angle_alpha   90.00
_cell.angle_beta   90.00
_cell.angle_gamma   90.00
#
_symmetry.space_group_name_H-M   'P 1'
#
loop_
_entity.id
_entity.type
_entity.pdbx_description
1 polymer ?
#
loop_
_entity_poly.entity_id
_entity_poly.type
_entity_poly.pdbx_seq_one_letter_code
_entity_poly.pdbx_strand_id
1 'polypeptide(L)' 'GTATETKALEEKCTSREICDKYYDLHTKIYKWFQLEFDFFGRTSTQKQTEIAQDIFWKLRKRNLIFNQSVEQLYCDICEQ' A
#
# COMPACT_ATOMS: atom_id res chain seq x y z
N GLY A 1 -3.14 1.03 2.95
CA GLY A 1 -3.61 -0.33 3.26
C GLY A 1 -3.80 -0.40 4.76
N THR A 2 -4.88 -1.03 5.22
CA THR A 2 -5.40 -0.87 6.59
C THR A 2 -4.35 -1.08 7.68
N ALA A 3 -3.55 -2.15 7.61
CA ALA A 3 -2.49 -2.39 8.61
C ALA A 3 -1.47 -1.25 8.72
N THR A 4 -1.09 -0.64 7.59
CA THR A 4 -0.21 0.52 7.56
C THR A 4 -0.88 1.75 8.16
N GLU A 5 -2.16 1.98 7.86
CA GLU A 5 -2.93 3.12 8.39
C GLU A 5 -3.12 2.99 9.91
N THR A 6 -3.44 1.80 10.41
CA THR A 6 -3.53 1.53 11.85
C THR A 6 -2.19 1.79 12.54
N LYS A 7 -1.09 1.28 11.97
CA LYS A 7 0.25 1.52 12.54
C LYS A 7 0.61 3.01 12.54
N ALA A 8 0.25 3.74 11.49
CA ALA A 8 0.50 5.16 11.36
C ALA A 8 -0.24 5.96 12.43
N LEU A 9 -1.51 5.59 12.69
CA LEU A 9 -2.30 6.16 13.76
C LEU A 9 -1.69 5.88 15.15
N GLU A 10 -1.25 4.64 15.40
CA GLU A 10 -0.58 4.25 16.65
C GLU A 10 0.71 5.06 16.90
N GLU A 11 1.53 5.23 15.87
CA GLU A 11 2.81 5.97 15.95
C GLU A 11 2.64 7.48 15.77
N LYS A 12 1.39 7.97 15.63
CA LYS A 12 1.05 9.38 15.40
C LYS A 12 1.84 10.01 14.26
N CYS A 13 1.97 9.28 13.15
CA CYS A 13 2.62 9.73 11.94
C CYS A 13 1.77 9.38 10.72
N THR A 14 2.22 9.79 9.55
CA THR A 14 1.53 9.49 8.30
C THR A 14 1.86 8.07 7.82
N SER A 15 0.95 7.46 7.07
CA SER A 15 1.21 6.18 6.40
C SER A 15 2.45 6.23 5.51
N ARG A 16 2.76 7.41 4.95
CA ARG A 16 3.96 7.63 4.14
C ARG A 16 5.23 7.51 4.98
N GLU A 17 5.29 8.21 6.11
CA GLU A 17 6.44 8.19 7.02
C GLU A 17 6.70 6.78 7.57
N ILE A 18 5.65 6.03 7.93
CA ILE A 18 5.75 4.61 8.30
C ILE A 18 6.38 3.80 7.17
N CYS A 19 5.84 3.92 5.96
CA CYS A 19 6.36 3.17 4.83
C CYS A 19 7.81 3.54 4.51
N ASP A 20 8.21 4.80 4.68
CA ASP A 20 9.58 5.28 4.45
C ASP A 20 10.54 4.72 5.52
N LYS A 21 10.16 4.81 6.80
CA LYS A 21 10.91 4.26 7.93
C LYS A 21 11.21 2.76 7.77
N TYR A 22 10.20 1.96 7.46
CA TYR A 22 10.38 0.51 7.33
C TYR A 22 11.11 0.11 6.05
N TYR A 23 10.96 0.86 4.96
CA TYR A 23 11.73 0.64 3.74
C TYR A 23 13.24 0.80 3.99
N ASP A 24 13.63 1.86 4.69
CA ASP A 24 15.04 2.10 5.03
C ASP A 24 15.58 1.04 6.01
N LEU A 25 14.77 0.65 7.00
CA LEU A 25 15.12 -0.40 7.95
C LEU A 25 15.34 -1.75 7.24
N HIS A 26 14.42 -2.16 6.37
CA HIS A 26 14.54 -3.39 5.62
C HIS A 26 15.75 -3.37 4.69
N THR A 27 15.99 -2.25 4.01
CA THR A 27 17.18 -2.07 3.15
C THR A 27 18.47 -2.30 3.95
N LYS A 28 18.56 -1.74 5.17
CA LYS A 28 19.73 -1.93 6.06
C LYS A 28 19.87 -3.39 6.50
N ILE A 29 18.77 -4.03 6.86
CA ILE A 29 18.76 -5.45 7.28
C ILE A 29 19.23 -6.35 6.14
N TYR A 30 18.69 -6.17 4.92
CA TYR A 30 19.11 -6.99 3.77
C TYR A 30 20.59 -6.79 3.43
N LYS A 31 21.09 -5.55 3.48
CA LYS A 31 22.52 -5.28 3.33
C LYS A 31 23.36 -5.94 4.42
N TRP A 32 22.88 -5.94 5.67
CA TRP A 32 23.55 -6.62 6.80
C TRP A 32 23.64 -8.13 6.58
N PHE A 33 22.61 -8.75 6.00
CA PHE A 33 22.63 -10.14 5.58
C PHE A 33 23.42 -10.42 4.29
N GLN A 34 24.10 -9.41 3.72
CA GLN A 34 24.80 -9.52 2.44
C GLN A 34 23.89 -9.97 1.28
N LEU A 35 22.60 -9.61 1.35
CA LEU A 35 21.64 -9.82 0.28
C LEU A 35 21.65 -8.61 -0.66
N GLU A 36 21.93 -8.88 -1.94
CA GLU A 36 21.87 -7.88 -3.00
C GLU A 36 20.73 -8.19 -3.96
N PHE A 37 20.04 -7.15 -4.38
CA PHE A 37 18.95 -7.22 -5.34
C PHE A 37 19.27 -6.28 -6.50
N ASP A 38 18.97 -6.69 -7.72
CA ASP A 38 19.09 -5.80 -8.90
C ASP A 38 18.19 -4.56 -8.74
N PHE A 39 17.02 -4.74 -8.12
CA PHE A 39 16.12 -3.65 -7.80
C PHE A 39 15.25 -3.97 -6.57
N PHE A 40 15.43 -3.21 -5.50
CA PHE A 40 14.55 -3.22 -4.34
C PHE A 40 13.59 -2.03 -4.43
N GLY A 41 12.34 -2.29 -4.85
CA GLY A 41 11.35 -1.25 -5.18
C GLY A 41 10.26 -1.05 -4.13
N ARG A 42 9.29 -0.18 -4.45
CA ARG A 42 8.13 0.14 -3.59
C ARG A 42 6.85 0.27 -4.39
N THR A 43 5.73 -0.15 -3.78
CA THR A 43 4.40 -0.03 -4.37
C THR A 43 3.87 1.40 -4.40
N SER A 44 4.46 2.30 -3.63
CA SER A 44 4.12 3.73 -3.59
C SER A 44 4.78 4.56 -4.69
N THR A 45 5.44 3.92 -5.66
CA THR A 45 6.01 4.62 -6.82
C THR A 45 4.92 5.01 -7.80
N GLN A 46 5.10 6.14 -8.49
CA GLN A 46 4.17 6.59 -9.53
C GLN A 46 3.96 5.51 -10.59
N LYS A 47 5.03 4.82 -10.97
CA LYS A 47 4.96 3.76 -11.98
C LYS A 47 4.06 2.61 -11.56
N GLN A 48 4.09 2.24 -10.27
CA GLN A 48 3.21 1.19 -9.80
C GLN A 48 1.74 1.63 -9.74
N THR A 49 1.47 2.88 -9.39
CA THR A 49 0.12 3.46 -9.48
C THR A 49 -0.43 3.37 -10.91
N GLU A 50 0.37 3.74 -11.91
CA GLU A 50 -0.01 3.65 -13.32
C GLU A 50 -0.34 2.22 -13.74
N ILE A 51 0.53 1.25 -13.39
CA ILE A 51 0.35 -0.15 -13.76
C ILE A 51 -0.91 -0.73 -13.11
N ALA A 52 -1.09 -0.51 -11.81
CA ALA A 52 -2.26 -1.01 -11.07
C ALA A 52 -3.57 -0.45 -11.64
N GLN A 53 -3.60 0.87 -11.91
CA GLN A 53 -4.77 1.51 -12.50
C GLN A 53 -5.03 1.04 -13.94
N ASP A 54 -4.00 0.87 -14.76
CA ASP A 54 -4.14 0.38 -16.13
C ASP A 54 -4.76 -1.04 -16.15
N ILE A 55 -4.32 -1.93 -15.26
CA ILE A 55 -4.92 -3.26 -15.10
C ILE A 55 -6.41 -3.14 -14.75
N PHE A 56 -6.75 -2.33 -13.76
CA PHE A 56 -8.15 -2.11 -13.36
C PHE A 56 -9.01 -1.60 -14.53
N TRP A 57 -8.52 -0.58 -15.26
CA TRP A 57 -9.27 -0.01 -16.38
C TRP A 57 -9.42 -0.98 -17.55
N LYS A 58 -8.42 -1.82 -17.83
CA LYS A 58 -8.52 -2.88 -18.86
C LYS A 58 -9.60 -3.90 -18.51
N LEU A 59 -9.67 -4.33 -17.25
CA LEU A 59 -10.70 -5.26 -16.78
C LEU A 59 -12.09 -4.61 -16.84
N ARG A 60 -12.20 -3.35 -16.38
CA ARG A 60 -13.46 -2.59 -16.44
C ARG A 60 -13.97 -2.40 -17.87
N LYS A 61 -13.11 -2.02 -18.82
CA LYS A 61 -13.46 -1.84 -20.25
C LYS A 61 -13.95 -3.13 -20.91
N ARG A 62 -13.54 -4.29 -20.40
CA ARG A 62 -13.97 -5.61 -20.87
C ARG A 62 -15.21 -6.14 -20.16
N ASN A 63 -15.85 -5.32 -19.30
CA ASN A 63 -16.98 -5.73 -18.46
C ASN A 63 -16.69 -6.96 -17.57
N LEU A 64 -15.43 -7.10 -17.13
CA LEU A 64 -14.97 -8.20 -16.25
C LEU A 64 -15.00 -7.82 -14.76
N ILE A 65 -15.62 -6.68 -14.43
CA ILE A 65 -15.80 -6.19 -13.06
C ILE A 65 -17.29 -5.93 -12.87
N PHE A 66 -17.85 -6.39 -11.76
CA PHE A 66 -19.21 -6.09 -11.33
C PHE A 66 -19.17 -5.37 -9.99
N ASN A 67 -20.20 -4.57 -9.72
CA ASN A 67 -20.38 -3.92 -8.43
C ASN A 67 -21.23 -4.82 -7.54
N GLN A 68 -20.89 -4.88 -6.25
CA GLN A 68 -21.65 -5.58 -5.24
C GLN A 68 -21.70 -4.72 -3.99
N SER A 69 -22.89 -4.62 -3.39
CA SER A 69 -23.07 -3.99 -2.09
C SER A 69 -22.86 -5.03 -0.99
N VAL A 70 -22.14 -4.64 0.07
CA VAL A 70 -21.91 -5.45 1.26
C VAL A 70 -22.11 -4.57 2.50
N GLU A 71 -22.62 -5.14 3.58
CA GLU A 71 -22.68 -4.46 4.87
C GLU A 71 -21.26 -4.39 5.46
N GLN A 72 -20.87 -3.21 5.94
CA GLN A 72 -19.56 -2.97 6.55
C GLN A 72 -19.72 -2.26 7.90
N LEU A 73 -18.72 -2.44 8.77
CA LEU A 73 -18.67 -1.76 10.05
C LEU A 73 -18.37 -0.27 9.81
N TYR A 74 -19.04 0.60 10.57
CA TYR A 74 -18.84 2.04 10.54
C TYR A 74 -18.72 2.57 11.97
N CYS A 75 -17.74 3.43 12.21
CA CYS A 75 -17.49 4.12 13.45
C CYS A 75 -17.89 5.59 13.31
N ASP A 76 -19.00 5.99 13.94
CA ASP A 76 -19.50 7.39 13.91
C ASP A 76 -18.50 8.40 14.51
N ILE A 77 -17.67 7.97 15.47
CA ILE A 77 -16.66 8.81 16.14
C ILE A 77 -15.47 9.06 15.21
N CYS A 78 -15.14 8.06 14.40
CA CYS A 78 -13.99 8.05 13.51
C CYS A 78 -14.34 8.61 12.12
N GLU A 79 -15.64 8.69 11.80
CA GLU A 79 -16.20 8.91 10.46
C GLU A 79 -15.68 7.90 9.42
N GLN A 80 -15.46 6.65 9.85
CA GLN A 80 -14.86 5.58 9.04
C GLN A 80 -15.48 4.22 9.32
#